data_AF-A0A2P4T1L4-F1
#
_entry.id   AF-A0A2P4T1L4-F1
#
_cell.length_a   1.000
_cell.length_b   1.000
_cell.length_c   1.000
_cell.angle_alpha   90.00
_cell.angle_beta   90.00
_cell.angle_gamma   90.00
#
_symmetry.space_group_name_H-M   'P 1'
#
loop_
_entity.id
_entity.type
_entity.pdbx_description
1 polymer ?
#
loop_
_entity_poly.entity_id
_entity_poly.type
_entity_poly.pdbx_seq_one_letter_code
_entity_poly.pdbx_strand_id
1 'polypeptide(L)'
;MAARILHRLRHALGAEGAREERTHDGVEAEDCPESSELEDDTEGLSTRLSGTLSFSGHEEDEEEEEEEEDGGGEELPAGDAAQDGGRCRDGYPGRPPPPRPLSASPHAEWGPAARPGSLLTRQLQELWRRSRSSLVPQRLLFEVTSASVVSERSSKYVLYTIYLIRSGQLDRAPAAISRRYSDFERLNRRLRGRFGCDMAGIAFPRKRLRRNFTAETIAKRSRAFEQFLSHLHSIAEIRRSPEFLEFFFLQDLRAAQRLTCTGMYREALATWANAYRLQDRLGVCGSGRFLLTLAGLVVCHQELDQLGEAHGCCEQALQLLEAQDSHPLLGPFLQAHVHLAWKVGKDKRQSEARLQGLQEAGVPLQQQPSLKECLIKEPLE
;
A
#
# COMPACT_ATOMS: atom_id res chain seq x y z
N MET A 1 36.71 -33.72 -22.30
CA MET A 1 36.51 -34.56 -23.50
C MET A 1 36.89 -36.01 -23.19
N ALA A 2 36.11 -36.70 -22.36
CA ALA A 2 36.27 -38.16 -22.12
C ALA A 2 35.04 -38.83 -21.49
N ALA A 3 33.84 -38.23 -21.60
CA ALA A 3 32.61 -38.81 -21.03
C ALA A 3 31.37 -38.62 -21.92
N ARG A 4 31.57 -38.33 -23.22
CA ARG A 4 30.49 -38.26 -24.22
C ARG A 4 30.61 -39.33 -25.32
N ILE A 5 31.55 -40.26 -25.15
CA ILE A 5 31.87 -41.30 -26.15
C ILE A 5 31.28 -42.67 -25.79
N LEU A 6 30.87 -42.91 -24.53
CA LEU A 6 30.32 -44.22 -24.11
C LEU A 6 28.79 -44.34 -24.12
N HIS A 7 28.04 -43.25 -24.32
CA HIS A 7 26.57 -43.32 -24.42
C HIS A 7 26.07 -43.60 -25.86
N ARG A 8 26.90 -43.38 -26.88
CA ARG A 8 26.53 -43.62 -28.30
C ARG A 8 26.81 -45.03 -28.81
N LEU A 9 27.48 -45.88 -28.02
CA LEU A 9 27.78 -47.27 -28.42
C LEU A 9 26.82 -48.33 -27.83
N ARG A 10 25.88 -47.94 -26.96
CA ARG A 10 24.91 -48.87 -26.37
C ARG A 10 23.55 -48.91 -27.07
N HIS A 11 23.26 -47.95 -27.96
CA HIS A 11 22.01 -47.88 -28.73
C HIS A 11 22.13 -48.32 -30.19
N ALA A 12 23.30 -48.74 -30.65
CA ALA A 12 23.55 -49.15 -32.04
C ALA A 12 23.63 -50.67 -32.25
N LEU A 13 23.37 -51.49 -31.22
CA LEU A 13 23.48 -52.96 -31.28
C LEU A 13 22.21 -53.71 -30.81
N GLY A 14 21.07 -53.03 -30.67
CA GLY A 14 19.82 -53.63 -30.14
C GLY A 14 18.70 -53.82 -31.16
N ALA A 15 18.93 -53.52 -32.43
CA ALA A 15 17.90 -53.62 -33.47
C ALA A 15 18.36 -54.55 -34.58
N GLU A 16 18.03 -55.85 -34.48
CA GLU A 16 17.82 -56.76 -35.63
C GLU A 16 17.29 -58.14 -35.17
N GLY A 17 16.20 -58.61 -35.82
CA GLY A 17 15.66 -59.98 -35.77
C GLY A 17 14.61 -60.22 -34.68
N ALA A 18 13.40 -60.76 -34.90
CA ALA A 18 12.93 -61.62 -35.97
C ALA A 18 11.39 -61.51 -36.18
N ARG A 19 10.99 -61.76 -37.43
CA ARG A 19 9.63 -62.06 -37.90
C ARG A 19 9.36 -63.56 -37.82
N GLU A 20 8.12 -63.95 -37.52
CA GLU A 20 7.28 -65.01 -38.16
C GLU A 20 6.01 -65.22 -37.28
N GLU A 21 4.81 -64.79 -37.68
CA GLU A 21 3.79 -65.43 -38.55
C GLU A 21 3.03 -66.63 -37.92
N ARG A 22 1.77 -66.41 -37.47
CA ARG A 22 0.51 -67.06 -37.95
C ARG A 22 -0.61 -67.30 -36.89
N THR A 23 -1.78 -66.74 -37.24
CA THR A 23 -3.17 -67.28 -37.24
C THR A 23 -3.93 -67.67 -35.96
N HIS A 24 -5.17 -67.12 -35.91
CA HIS A 24 -6.49 -67.72 -35.62
C HIS A 24 -7.30 -67.17 -34.42
N ASP A 25 -8.53 -66.75 -34.78
CA ASP A 25 -9.82 -66.66 -34.06
C ASP A 25 -9.94 -66.14 -32.61
N GLY A 26 -10.74 -65.07 -32.48
CA GLY A 26 -12.12 -65.16 -31.95
C GLY A 26 -12.36 -65.43 -30.45
N VAL A 27 -13.08 -64.47 -29.84
CA VAL A 27 -14.09 -64.58 -28.74
C VAL A 27 -13.80 -63.71 -27.50
N GLU A 28 -14.73 -62.75 -27.32
CA GLU A 28 -15.39 -62.17 -26.14
C GLU A 28 -14.69 -61.98 -24.77
N ALA A 29 -15.13 -60.86 -24.17
CA ALA A 29 -15.38 -60.58 -22.75
C ALA A 29 -14.21 -60.05 -21.88
N GLU A 30 -14.43 -58.81 -21.42
CA GLU A 30 -14.33 -58.36 -20.02
C GLU A 30 -13.09 -58.81 -19.22
N ASP A 31 -12.17 -57.87 -18.96
CA ASP A 31 -11.83 -57.52 -17.57
C ASP A 31 -11.00 -56.23 -17.53
N CYS A 32 -11.45 -55.27 -16.73
CA CYS A 32 -10.62 -54.14 -16.28
C CYS A 32 -9.71 -54.64 -15.15
N PRO A 33 -8.46 -54.13 -15.08
CA PRO A 33 -8.04 -53.65 -13.76
C PRO A 33 -7.21 -52.35 -13.78
N GLU A 34 -7.55 -51.51 -12.80
CA GLU A 34 -6.67 -50.77 -11.88
C GLU A 34 -5.47 -49.96 -12.40
N SER A 35 -5.56 -48.66 -12.08
CA SER A 35 -4.54 -47.90 -11.32
C SER A 35 -3.11 -47.88 -11.86
N SER A 36 -2.76 -46.80 -12.55
CA SER A 36 -1.36 -46.38 -12.74
C SER A 36 -1.09 -45.12 -11.92
N GLU A 37 -0.37 -45.33 -10.81
CA GLU A 37 0.30 -44.30 -10.02
C GLU A 37 1.43 -43.68 -10.84
N LEU A 38 1.47 -42.35 -10.93
CA LEU A 38 2.60 -41.62 -11.50
C LEU A 38 3.43 -41.08 -10.33
N GLU A 39 4.61 -41.65 -10.14
CA GLU A 39 5.66 -41.15 -9.26
C GLU A 39 6.21 -39.82 -9.85
N ASP A 40 6.09 -38.72 -9.11
CA ASP A 40 6.64 -37.40 -9.50
C ASP A 40 7.97 -37.17 -8.77
N ASP A 41 9.06 -37.52 -9.45
CA ASP A 41 10.44 -37.27 -9.03
C ASP A 41 10.73 -35.76 -8.99
N THR A 42 10.50 -35.13 -7.84
CA THR A 42 10.99 -33.77 -7.55
C THR A 42 11.80 -33.69 -6.25
N GLU A 43 12.62 -34.70 -5.99
CA GLU A 43 13.78 -34.54 -5.10
C GLU A 43 14.90 -33.80 -5.84
N GLY A 44 15.03 -32.49 -5.63
CA GLY A 44 16.19 -31.77 -6.17
C GLY A 44 16.29 -30.27 -5.94
N LEU A 45 15.27 -29.59 -5.41
CA LEU A 45 15.27 -28.12 -5.31
C LEU A 45 15.10 -27.60 -3.87
N SER A 46 15.82 -28.17 -2.91
CA SER A 46 15.95 -27.55 -1.58
C SER A 46 17.38 -27.52 -1.09
N THR A 47 18.22 -26.72 -1.74
CA THR A 47 19.38 -26.13 -1.05
C THR A 47 19.62 -24.71 -1.57
N ARG A 48 19.25 -23.75 -0.71
CA ARG A 48 19.67 -22.33 -0.63
C ARG A 48 18.49 -21.39 -0.64
N LEU A 49 17.96 -21.13 0.55
CA LEU A 49 17.71 -19.78 1.06
C LEU A 49 17.53 -19.92 2.58
N SER A 50 18.61 -19.61 3.28
CA SER A 50 18.66 -19.53 4.73
C SER A 50 17.89 -18.29 5.18
N GLY A 51 16.67 -18.47 5.67
CA GLY A 51 15.89 -17.46 6.39
C GLY A 51 15.32 -18.12 7.65
N THR A 52 15.79 -17.71 8.81
CA THR A 52 15.40 -18.29 10.10
C THR A 52 13.96 -17.92 10.44
N LEU A 53 13.03 -18.82 10.17
CA LEU A 53 11.69 -18.79 10.76
C LEU A 53 11.71 -19.63 12.04
N SER A 54 11.47 -18.98 13.19
CA SER A 54 11.31 -19.67 14.46
C SER A 54 9.85 -20.13 14.61
N PHE A 55 9.65 -21.44 14.76
CA PHE A 55 8.37 -22.04 15.10
C PHE A 55 8.47 -22.67 16.49
N SER A 56 7.66 -22.20 17.44
CA SER A 56 7.38 -22.92 18.69
C SER A 56 6.05 -23.67 18.50
N GLY A 57 6.13 -24.98 18.28
CA GLY A 57 4.96 -25.85 18.21
C GLY A 57 4.54 -26.31 19.60
N HIS A 58 3.26 -26.13 19.92
CA HIS A 58 2.54 -26.87 20.95
C HIS A 58 1.38 -27.55 20.23
N GLU A 59 1.45 -28.87 20.12
CA GLU A 59 0.44 -29.70 19.47
C GLU A 59 -0.62 -30.05 20.54
N GLU A 60 -1.84 -29.55 20.37
CA GLU A 60 -3.03 -30.08 21.03
C GLU A 60 -4.13 -30.25 19.98
N ASP A 61 -4.76 -31.42 20.04
CA ASP A 61 -5.66 -32.01 19.06
C ASP A 61 -6.91 -31.16 18.76
N GLU A 62 -7.31 -31.10 17.49
CA GLU A 62 -8.49 -30.37 17.00
C GLU A 62 -9.71 -31.31 16.95
N GLU A 63 -10.73 -31.05 17.77
CA GLU A 63 -12.10 -31.56 17.56
C GLU A 63 -12.85 -30.62 16.61
N GLU A 64 -13.51 -31.20 15.59
CA GLU A 64 -14.26 -30.49 14.55
C GLU A 64 -15.70 -30.19 15.02
N GLU A 65 -16.12 -28.92 15.01
CA GLU A 65 -17.53 -28.54 15.02
C GLU A 65 -17.90 -27.94 13.65
N GLU A 66 -18.96 -28.47 13.04
CA GLU A 66 -19.55 -28.02 11.78
C GLU A 66 -20.62 -26.96 12.06
N GLU A 67 -20.53 -25.79 11.41
CA GLU A 67 -21.63 -24.82 11.35
C GLU A 67 -22.12 -24.71 9.90
N GLU A 68 -23.43 -24.93 9.70
CA GLU A 68 -24.14 -24.73 8.44
C GLU A 68 -24.49 -23.26 8.21
N GLU A 69 -24.33 -22.76 6.98
CA GLU A 69 -24.83 -21.45 6.53
C GLU A 69 -25.97 -21.65 5.52
N ASP A 70 -27.20 -21.32 5.90
CA ASP A 70 -28.36 -21.24 5.01
C ASP A 70 -28.46 -19.85 4.34
N GLY A 71 -28.82 -19.86 3.05
CA GLY A 71 -28.79 -18.74 2.14
C GLY A 71 -30.01 -17.82 2.22
N GLY A 72 -29.82 -16.57 1.84
CA GLY A 72 -30.89 -15.61 1.61
C GLY A 72 -30.43 -14.51 0.67
N GLY A 73 -30.66 -14.70 -0.63
CA GLY A 73 -30.50 -13.66 -1.64
C GLY A 73 -31.73 -12.78 -1.71
N GLU A 74 -31.54 -11.47 -1.93
CA GLU A 74 -32.58 -10.59 -2.43
C GLU A 74 -32.02 -9.69 -3.54
N GLU A 75 -32.81 -9.63 -4.61
CA GLU A 75 -32.59 -8.89 -5.86
C GLU A 75 -32.84 -7.39 -5.69
N LEU A 76 -32.18 -6.56 -6.50
CA LEU A 76 -32.53 -5.17 -6.74
C LEU A 76 -32.74 -4.94 -8.24
N PRO A 77 -33.77 -4.19 -8.66
CA PRO A 77 -34.01 -3.93 -10.07
C PRO A 77 -33.25 -2.69 -10.57
N ALA A 78 -32.95 -2.72 -11.87
CA ALA A 78 -32.29 -1.68 -12.66
C ALA A 78 -33.29 -0.80 -13.42
N GLY A 79 -32.84 0.42 -13.77
CA GLY A 79 -33.47 1.39 -14.67
C GLY A 79 -33.21 2.81 -14.16
N ASP A 80 -32.73 3.81 -14.91
CA ASP A 80 -32.81 4.02 -16.35
C ASP A 80 -31.71 4.99 -16.83
N ALA A 81 -31.37 4.90 -18.12
CA ALA A 81 -30.34 5.69 -18.79
C ALA A 81 -30.94 6.90 -19.52
N ALA A 82 -30.25 8.04 -19.53
CA ALA A 82 -30.52 9.14 -20.46
C ALA A 82 -29.23 9.68 -21.07
N GLN A 83 -29.25 9.77 -22.40
CA GLN A 83 -28.21 10.21 -23.33
C GLN A 83 -28.15 11.74 -23.42
N ASP A 84 -26.95 12.29 -23.58
CA ASP A 84 -26.60 13.42 -24.45
C ASP A 84 -25.06 13.49 -24.51
N GLY A 85 -24.33 13.60 -25.62
CA GLY A 85 -24.67 14.12 -26.94
C GLY A 85 -23.84 15.40 -27.22
N GLY A 86 -22.60 15.23 -27.71
CA GLY A 86 -22.05 16.21 -28.66
C GLY A 86 -20.84 17.06 -28.27
N ARG A 87 -19.74 16.76 -28.98
CA ARG A 87 -19.03 17.65 -29.92
C ARG A 87 -17.74 18.37 -29.44
N CYS A 88 -16.68 18.02 -30.17
CA CYS A 88 -15.36 18.64 -30.23
C CYS A 88 -15.39 20.09 -30.75
N ARG A 89 -14.45 20.93 -30.28
CA ARG A 89 -13.67 21.83 -31.15
C ARG A 89 -12.37 22.32 -30.49
N ASP A 90 -11.36 22.42 -31.35
CA ASP A 90 -9.99 22.90 -31.15
C ASP A 90 -9.85 24.35 -30.67
N GLY A 91 -8.68 24.68 -30.12
CA GLY A 91 -8.20 26.06 -30.11
C GLY A 91 -7.12 26.39 -29.07
N TYR A 92 -5.85 26.11 -29.39
CA TYR A 92 -4.71 26.77 -28.73
C TYR A 92 -4.68 28.27 -29.09
N PRO A 93 -4.18 29.12 -28.17
CA PRO A 93 -3.07 29.96 -28.57
C PRO A 93 -1.95 29.99 -27.50
N GLY A 94 -0.71 29.91 -27.98
CA GLY A 94 0.50 29.98 -27.16
C GLY A 94 0.84 31.39 -26.66
N ARG A 95 1.63 31.45 -25.59
CA ARG A 95 2.35 32.64 -25.11
C ARG A 95 3.59 32.23 -24.29
N PRO A 96 4.56 33.11 -24.00
CA PRO A 96 5.97 32.96 -24.36
C PRO A 96 6.89 32.66 -23.16
N PRO A 97 8.20 32.41 -23.37
CA PRO A 97 9.12 31.98 -22.31
C PRO A 97 9.61 33.13 -21.40
N PRO A 98 10.08 32.82 -20.18
CA PRO A 98 10.54 33.81 -19.19
C PRO A 98 11.95 34.36 -19.48
N PRO A 99 12.29 35.56 -18.94
CA PRO A 99 13.55 36.24 -19.24
C PRO A 99 14.75 35.69 -18.45
N ARG A 100 15.95 35.81 -19.05
CA ARG A 100 17.26 35.55 -18.42
C ARG A 100 17.70 36.75 -17.56
N PRO A 101 18.37 36.54 -16.42
CA PRO A 101 19.10 37.62 -15.75
C PRO A 101 20.53 37.74 -16.29
N LEU A 102 20.92 38.98 -16.63
CA LEU A 102 22.29 39.41 -16.89
C LEU A 102 23.01 39.72 -15.59
N SER A 103 24.32 39.48 -15.62
CA SER A 103 25.33 39.70 -14.59
C SER A 103 25.55 41.18 -14.23
N ALA A 104 25.76 41.46 -12.93
CA ALA A 104 26.78 42.41 -12.45
C ALA A 104 27.01 42.24 -10.93
N SER A 105 28.27 42.19 -10.53
CA SER A 105 28.84 42.35 -9.19
C SER A 105 29.91 43.46 -9.32
N PRO A 106 30.60 44.00 -8.28
CA PRO A 106 30.62 43.65 -6.85
C PRO A 106 30.66 44.84 -5.87
N HIS A 107 30.54 44.59 -4.56
CA HIS A 107 31.45 45.13 -3.52
C HIS A 107 31.26 44.34 -2.21
N ALA A 108 32.39 44.10 -1.52
CA ALA A 108 32.65 43.06 -0.54
C ALA A 108 32.28 43.43 0.91
N GLU A 109 32.10 42.41 1.78
CA GLU A 109 32.72 42.36 3.12
C GLU A 109 32.66 40.95 3.74
N TRP A 110 33.69 40.62 4.53
CA TRP A 110 34.15 39.27 4.93
C TRP A 110 33.32 38.54 6.01
N GLY A 111 33.22 37.21 5.87
CA GLY A 111 32.80 36.23 6.91
C GLY A 111 33.30 34.81 6.55
N PRO A 112 33.52 33.89 7.52
CA PRO A 112 34.52 32.84 7.40
C PRO A 112 34.17 31.73 6.39
N ALA A 113 35.20 31.25 5.71
CA ALA A 113 35.15 30.34 4.57
C ALA A 113 34.39 29.02 4.85
N ALA A 114 33.15 28.95 4.39
CA ALA A 114 32.50 27.68 4.11
C ALA A 114 33.06 27.11 2.79
N ARG A 115 33.54 25.88 2.83
CA ARG A 115 34.12 25.15 1.70
C ARG A 115 33.22 25.24 0.44
N PRO A 116 33.74 25.63 -0.74
CA PRO A 116 32.92 25.90 -1.94
C PRO A 116 32.23 24.66 -2.56
N GLY A 117 32.46 23.45 -2.04
CA GLY A 117 31.96 22.20 -2.61
C GLY A 117 30.60 21.71 -2.09
N SER A 118 30.04 22.30 -1.03
CA SER A 118 28.81 21.80 -0.41
C SER A 118 27.53 22.32 -1.05
N LEU A 119 27.56 23.54 -1.60
CA LEU A 119 26.38 24.21 -2.17
C LEU A 119 25.96 23.56 -3.49
N LEU A 120 26.91 23.28 -4.39
CA LEU A 120 26.61 22.59 -5.64
C LEU A 120 26.08 21.18 -5.38
N THR A 121 26.65 20.47 -4.41
CA THR A 121 26.23 19.12 -4.04
C THR A 121 24.84 19.11 -3.38
N ARG A 122 24.54 20.10 -2.53
CA ARG A 122 23.21 20.27 -1.91
C ARG A 122 22.15 20.68 -2.94
N GLN A 123 22.49 21.61 -3.83
CA GLN A 123 21.60 22.10 -4.87
C GLN A 123 21.34 20.99 -5.91
N LEU A 124 22.36 20.20 -6.26
CA LEU A 124 22.18 18.95 -6.99
C LEU A 124 21.28 18.00 -6.20
N GLN A 125 21.55 17.69 -4.93
CA GLN A 125 20.69 16.81 -4.13
C GLN A 125 19.22 17.28 -4.05
N GLU A 126 18.98 18.58 -3.98
CA GLU A 126 17.65 19.20 -4.01
C GLU A 126 17.04 19.12 -5.41
N LEU A 127 17.80 19.35 -6.48
CA LEU A 127 17.36 19.15 -7.87
C LEU A 127 17.07 17.67 -8.17
N TRP A 128 17.87 16.75 -7.66
CA TRP A 128 17.66 15.29 -7.70
C TRP A 128 16.50 14.84 -6.81
N ARG A 129 16.15 15.59 -5.76
CA ARG A 129 14.95 15.35 -4.94
C ARG A 129 13.70 15.86 -5.65
N ARG A 130 13.79 17.06 -6.26
CA ARG A 130 12.75 17.70 -7.08
C ARG A 130 12.55 17.05 -8.44
N SER A 131 13.54 16.32 -8.96
CA SER A 131 13.42 15.53 -10.19
C SER A 131 13.03 14.09 -9.90
N ARG A 132 13.14 13.61 -8.65
CA ARG A 132 12.62 12.29 -8.22
C ARG A 132 11.10 12.25 -8.02
N SER A 133 10.42 13.39 -8.12
CA SER A 133 9.03 13.45 -8.60
C SER A 133 8.96 13.22 -10.12
N SER A 134 9.83 12.35 -10.65
CA SER A 134 9.91 11.94 -12.05
C SER A 134 8.75 11.01 -12.36
N LEU A 135 8.20 11.17 -13.56
CA LEU A 135 7.03 10.53 -14.16
C LEU A 135 7.10 9.00 -14.27
N VAL A 136 8.08 8.35 -13.64
CA VAL A 136 8.20 6.89 -13.56
C VAL A 136 7.69 6.46 -12.19
N PRO A 137 6.58 5.69 -12.11
CA PRO A 137 6.09 5.16 -10.84
C PRO A 137 7.21 4.39 -10.13
N GLN A 138 7.59 4.84 -8.93
CA GLN A 138 8.49 4.08 -8.08
C GLN A 138 7.90 2.69 -7.87
N ARG A 139 8.71 1.64 -8.10
CA ARG A 139 8.25 0.26 -7.91
C ARG A 139 8.08 0.00 -6.41
N LEU A 140 6.84 -0.15 -6.00
CA LEU A 140 6.44 -0.55 -4.65
C LEU A 140 6.41 -2.08 -4.58
N LEU A 141 7.05 -2.64 -3.56
CA LEU A 141 7.04 -4.07 -3.27
C LEU A 141 6.19 -4.31 -2.02
N PHE A 142 5.41 -5.39 -2.06
CA PHE A 142 4.62 -5.87 -0.94
C PHE A 142 5.24 -7.18 -0.47
N GLU A 143 5.73 -7.21 0.77
CA GLU A 143 6.43 -8.35 1.35
C GLU A 143 5.74 -8.79 2.62
N VAL A 144 5.37 -10.07 2.72
CA VAL A 144 4.81 -10.63 3.93
C VAL A 144 5.95 -10.98 4.88
N THR A 145 6.16 -10.15 5.89
CA THR A 145 7.29 -10.31 6.83
C THR A 145 6.98 -11.25 7.98
N SER A 146 5.70 -11.40 8.33
CA SER A 146 5.26 -12.37 9.32
C SER A 146 3.84 -12.83 9.07
N ALA A 147 3.56 -14.07 9.48
CA ALA A 147 2.23 -14.63 9.53
C ALA A 147 2.08 -15.37 10.87
N SER A 148 1.22 -14.87 11.74
CA SER A 148 1.00 -15.45 13.07
C SER A 148 -0.41 -15.98 13.21
N VAL A 149 -0.56 -17.13 13.87
CA VAL A 149 -1.86 -17.65 14.26
C VAL A 149 -2.29 -16.91 15.52
N VAL A 150 -3.39 -16.19 15.45
CA VAL A 150 -4.03 -15.49 16.55
C VAL A 150 -5.22 -16.30 17.00
N SER A 151 -5.29 -16.58 18.30
CA SER A 151 -6.44 -17.21 18.94
C SER A 151 -7.06 -16.21 19.90
N GLU A 152 -8.27 -15.76 19.58
CA GLU A 152 -9.13 -14.97 20.44
C GLU A 152 -10.23 -15.87 21.01
N ARG A 153 -10.91 -15.41 22.07
CA ARG A 153 -11.85 -16.21 22.89
C ARG A 153 -12.90 -17.00 22.10
N SER A 154 -13.25 -16.56 20.88
CA SER A 154 -14.22 -17.23 20.00
C SER A 154 -13.75 -17.34 18.54
N SER A 155 -12.48 -17.05 18.23
CA SER A 155 -12.02 -17.15 16.84
C SER A 155 -10.51 -17.42 16.73
N LYS A 156 -10.14 -18.31 15.81
CA LYS A 156 -8.76 -18.60 15.44
C LYS A 156 -8.56 -18.11 14.01
N TYR A 157 -7.55 -17.28 13.77
CA TYR A 157 -7.25 -16.76 12.43
C TYR A 157 -5.76 -16.52 12.23
N VAL A 158 -5.33 -16.43 10.97
CA VAL A 158 -3.96 -16.06 10.63
C VAL A 158 -3.91 -14.57 10.30
N LEU A 159 -3.04 -13.85 11.00
CA LEU A 159 -2.76 -12.43 10.78
C LEU A 159 -1.46 -12.30 9.99
N TYR A 160 -1.55 -11.69 8.80
CA TYR A 160 -0.42 -11.47 7.91
C TYR A 160 0.05 -10.02 8.08
N THR A 161 1.34 -9.83 8.36
CA THR A 161 1.97 -8.49 8.38
C THR A 161 2.70 -8.27 7.07
N ILE A 162 2.35 -7.20 6.37
CA ILE A 162 2.86 -6.88 5.04
C ILE A 162 3.58 -5.54 5.08
N TYR A 163 4.84 -5.50 4.64
CA TYR A 163 5.62 -4.28 4.48
C TYR A 163 5.48 -3.72 3.07
N LEU A 164 5.40 -2.39 2.98
CA LEU A 164 5.38 -1.62 1.75
C LEU A 164 6.76 -0.98 1.53
N ILE A 165 7.55 -1.59 0.65
CA ILE A 165 8.95 -1.23 0.44
C ILE A 165 9.09 -0.51 -0.89
N ARG A 166 9.61 0.73 -0.89
CA ARG A 166 9.95 1.43 -2.14
C ARG A 166 11.34 1.00 -2.61
N SER A 167 11.42 0.53 -3.86
CA SER A 167 12.70 0.19 -4.46
C SER A 167 13.64 1.40 -4.53
N GLY A 168 14.90 1.22 -4.10
CA GLY A 168 15.95 2.24 -4.18
C GLY A 168 15.98 3.28 -3.05
N GLN A 169 15.19 3.10 -1.99
CA GLN A 169 15.29 3.91 -0.76
C GLN A 169 15.65 3.03 0.43
N LEU A 170 16.56 3.50 1.28
CA LEU A 170 16.83 2.86 2.57
C LEU A 170 15.68 3.21 3.51
N ASP A 171 14.84 2.22 3.82
CA ASP A 171 13.70 2.42 4.71
C ASP A 171 14.16 2.51 6.15
N ARG A 172 14.13 3.74 6.69
CA ARG A 172 14.43 4.01 8.11
C ARG A 172 13.34 3.52 9.06
N ALA A 173 12.11 3.40 8.55
CA ALA A 173 10.97 2.87 9.29
C ALA A 173 10.03 2.15 8.31
N PRO A 174 9.64 0.90 8.60
CA PRO A 174 8.73 0.16 7.72
C PRO A 174 7.33 0.80 7.74
N ALA A 175 6.68 0.82 6.58
CA ALA A 175 5.25 1.06 6.46
C ALA A 175 4.58 -0.32 6.38
N ALA A 176 3.75 -0.66 7.36
CA ALA A 176 3.23 -2.01 7.51
C ALA A 176 1.72 -2.03 7.62
N ILE A 177 1.09 -3.11 7.15
CA ILE A 177 -0.32 -3.41 7.43
C ILE A 177 -0.43 -4.81 8.02
N SER A 178 -1.43 -5.02 8.87
CA SER A 178 -1.75 -6.35 9.41
C SER A 178 -3.18 -6.71 9.01
N ARG A 179 -3.35 -7.80 8.26
CA ARG A 179 -4.62 -8.19 7.65
C ARG A 179 -4.84 -9.69 7.75
N ARG A 180 -6.08 -10.12 7.94
CA ARG A 180 -6.47 -11.54 7.87
C ARG A 180 -6.94 -11.89 6.46
N TYR A 181 -7.06 -13.20 6.19
CA TYR A 181 -7.52 -13.70 4.87
C TYR A 181 -8.83 -13.03 4.41
N SER A 182 -9.81 -12.89 5.30
CA SER A 182 -11.11 -12.33 4.97
C SER A 182 -11.07 -10.84 4.61
N ASP A 183 -10.05 -10.09 5.06
CA ASP A 183 -9.87 -8.70 4.61
C ASP A 183 -9.45 -8.64 3.15
N PHE A 184 -8.50 -9.50 2.75
CA PHE A 184 -8.08 -9.65 1.37
C PHE A 184 -9.22 -10.16 0.47
N GLU A 185 -10.02 -11.10 0.97
CA GLU A 185 -11.18 -11.62 0.26
C GLU A 185 -12.23 -10.53 0.02
N ARG A 186 -12.53 -9.71 1.04
CA ARG A 186 -13.44 -8.57 0.92
C ARG A 186 -12.93 -7.55 -0.10
N LEU A 187 -11.62 -7.24 -0.08
CA LEU A 187 -11.01 -6.38 -1.09
C LEU A 187 -11.18 -6.96 -2.50
N ASN A 188 -10.80 -8.23 -2.70
CA ASN A 188 -10.92 -8.91 -3.99
C ASN A 188 -12.36 -8.91 -4.51
N ARG A 189 -13.35 -9.15 -3.64
CA ARG A 189 -14.78 -9.11 -4.00
C ARG A 189 -15.21 -7.72 -4.47
N ARG A 190 -14.88 -6.67 -3.70
CA ARG A 190 -15.20 -5.27 -4.07
C ARG A 190 -14.55 -4.87 -5.39
N LEU A 191 -13.27 -5.20 -5.58
CA LEU A 191 -12.55 -4.87 -6.81
C LEU A 191 -13.09 -5.64 -8.01
N ARG A 192 -13.44 -6.93 -7.88
CA ARG A 192 -14.07 -7.70 -8.97
C ARG A 192 -15.43 -7.14 -9.38
N GLY A 193 -16.22 -6.67 -8.40
CA GLY A 193 -17.50 -6.03 -8.69
C GLY A 193 -17.36 -4.72 -9.48
N ARG A 194 -16.30 -3.95 -9.22
CA ARG A 194 -16.09 -2.62 -9.84
C ARG A 194 -15.22 -2.64 -11.10
N PHE A 195 -14.23 -3.52 -11.17
CA PHE A 195 -13.18 -3.55 -12.20
C PHE A 195 -13.15 -4.90 -12.94
N GLY A 196 -14.32 -5.46 -13.27
CA GLY A 196 -14.49 -6.85 -13.74
C GLY A 196 -13.44 -7.31 -14.77
N CYS A 197 -13.29 -6.57 -15.87
CA CYS A 197 -12.31 -6.90 -16.92
C CYS A 197 -10.86 -6.82 -16.43
N ASP A 198 -10.50 -5.77 -15.71
CA ASP A 198 -9.13 -5.58 -15.19
C ASP A 198 -8.75 -6.63 -14.13
N MET A 199 -9.74 -7.15 -13.41
CA MET A 199 -9.58 -8.18 -12.38
C MET A 199 -9.63 -9.61 -12.93
N ALA A 200 -10.01 -9.82 -14.19
CA ALA A 200 -10.26 -11.15 -14.77
C ALA A 200 -9.01 -12.05 -14.74
N GLY A 201 -7.83 -11.48 -15.00
CA GLY A 201 -6.56 -12.19 -15.01
C GLY A 201 -5.86 -12.29 -13.65
N ILE A 202 -6.42 -11.71 -12.60
CA ILE A 202 -5.77 -11.64 -11.29
C ILE A 202 -6.17 -12.86 -10.46
N ALA A 203 -5.21 -13.72 -10.16
CA ALA A 203 -5.41 -14.87 -9.29
C ALA A 203 -5.58 -14.46 -7.82
N PHE A 204 -6.45 -15.17 -7.10
CA PHE A 204 -6.67 -14.99 -5.66
C PHE A 204 -6.70 -16.36 -4.95
N PRO A 205 -6.04 -16.54 -3.80
CA PRO A 205 -6.00 -17.83 -3.10
C PRO A 205 -7.40 -18.24 -2.62
N ARG A 206 -7.83 -19.47 -2.94
CA ARG A 206 -9.16 -19.98 -2.57
C ARG A 206 -9.31 -20.20 -1.05
N LYS A 207 -10.54 -20.07 -0.56
CA LYS A 207 -10.90 -20.42 0.82
C LYS A 207 -10.76 -21.94 0.97
N ARG A 208 -10.17 -22.38 2.08
CA ARG A 208 -10.05 -23.80 2.43
C ARG A 208 -10.97 -24.05 3.62
N LEU A 209 -11.69 -25.17 3.62
CA LEU A 209 -12.52 -25.57 4.76
C LEU A 209 -11.66 -26.18 5.87
N ARG A 210 -10.65 -26.98 5.52
CA ARG A 210 -9.75 -27.66 6.47
C ARG A 210 -8.28 -27.24 6.27
N ARG A 211 -7.45 -27.46 7.29
CA ARG A 211 -5.99 -27.22 7.28
C ARG A 211 -5.58 -25.77 6.98
N ASN A 212 -6.34 -24.80 7.48
CA ASN A 212 -6.05 -23.37 7.29
C ASN A 212 -4.78 -22.89 8.01
N PHE A 213 -4.37 -23.59 9.07
CA PHE A 213 -3.26 -23.21 9.95
C PHE A 213 -1.96 -23.97 9.68
N THR A 214 -1.92 -24.83 8.67
CA THR A 214 -0.67 -25.52 8.32
C THR A 214 0.33 -24.54 7.75
N ALA A 215 1.62 -24.71 8.10
CA ALA A 215 2.70 -23.85 7.63
C ALA A 215 2.74 -23.75 6.09
N GLU A 216 2.44 -24.85 5.40
CA GLU A 216 2.33 -24.89 3.94
C GLU A 216 1.22 -23.96 3.40
N THR A 217 0.02 -24.02 3.99
CA THR A 217 -1.10 -23.16 3.59
C THR A 217 -0.79 -21.69 3.85
N ILE A 218 -0.21 -21.40 5.01
CA ILE A 218 0.20 -20.05 5.39
C ILE A 218 1.24 -19.53 4.41
N ALA A 219 2.29 -20.30 4.09
CA ALA A 219 3.33 -19.90 3.14
C ALA A 219 2.78 -19.66 1.72
N LYS A 220 1.92 -20.57 1.21
CA LYS A 220 1.27 -20.40 -0.10
C LYS A 220 0.40 -19.14 -0.14
N ARG A 221 -0.38 -18.89 0.91
CA ARG A 221 -1.22 -17.68 1.02
C ARG A 221 -0.38 -16.41 1.11
N SER A 222 0.69 -16.41 1.92
CA SER A 222 1.62 -15.28 2.02
C SER A 222 2.14 -14.88 0.64
N ARG A 223 2.66 -15.84 -0.13
CA ARG A 223 3.16 -15.56 -1.48
C ARG A 223 2.06 -15.08 -2.43
N ALA A 224 0.87 -15.68 -2.35
CA ALA A 224 -0.26 -15.27 -3.16
C ALA A 224 -0.72 -13.83 -2.85
N PHE A 225 -0.67 -13.40 -1.58
CA PHE A 225 -1.01 -12.03 -1.20
C PHE A 225 -0.01 -10.99 -1.70
N GLU A 226 1.29 -11.28 -1.64
CA GLU A 226 2.32 -10.42 -2.24
C GLU A 226 2.08 -10.21 -3.74
N GLN A 227 1.84 -11.31 -4.46
CA GLN A 227 1.56 -11.29 -5.89
C GLN A 227 0.25 -10.56 -6.19
N PHE A 228 -0.81 -10.82 -5.42
CA PHE A 228 -2.10 -10.16 -5.55
C PHE A 228 -1.95 -8.64 -5.44
N LEU A 229 -1.36 -8.14 -4.35
CA LEU A 229 -1.15 -6.70 -4.16
C LEU A 229 -0.25 -6.09 -5.25
N SER A 230 0.78 -6.83 -5.68
CA SER A 230 1.66 -6.39 -6.77
C SER A 230 0.92 -6.24 -8.10
N HIS A 231 0.03 -7.18 -8.45
CA HIS A 231 -0.80 -7.11 -9.66
C HIS A 231 -1.85 -5.99 -9.55
N LEU A 232 -2.49 -5.80 -8.40
CA LEU A 232 -3.41 -4.68 -8.21
C LEU A 232 -2.72 -3.33 -8.38
N HIS A 233 -1.52 -3.19 -7.82
CA HIS A 233 -0.75 -1.94 -7.89
C HIS A 233 -0.20 -1.63 -9.29
N SER A 234 -0.05 -2.62 -10.17
CA SER A 234 0.41 -2.40 -11.54
C SER A 234 -0.68 -1.78 -12.43
N ILE A 235 -1.96 -1.92 -12.05
CA ILE A 235 -3.10 -1.38 -12.78
C ILE A 235 -3.44 0.00 -12.23
N ALA A 236 -3.34 1.04 -13.07
CA ALA A 236 -3.45 2.43 -12.63
C ALA A 236 -4.83 2.78 -12.04
N GLU A 237 -5.90 2.28 -12.64
CA GLU A 237 -7.28 2.54 -12.20
C GLU A 237 -7.57 1.91 -10.84
N ILE A 238 -7.14 0.65 -10.64
CA ILE A 238 -7.27 -0.06 -9.36
C ILE A 238 -6.42 0.62 -8.30
N ARG A 239 -5.15 0.94 -8.59
CA ARG A 239 -4.24 1.57 -7.61
C ARG A 239 -4.76 2.91 -7.09
N ARG A 240 -5.46 3.69 -7.91
CA ARG A 240 -6.05 4.98 -7.51
C ARG A 240 -7.43 4.83 -6.87
N SER A 241 -8.00 3.62 -6.86
CA SER A 241 -9.34 3.39 -6.33
C SER A 241 -9.37 3.53 -4.80
N PRO A 242 -10.47 4.03 -4.23
CA PRO A 242 -10.64 4.11 -2.79
C PRO A 242 -10.54 2.73 -2.13
N GLU A 243 -11.10 1.67 -2.74
CA GLU A 243 -11.07 0.31 -2.19
C GLU A 243 -9.64 -0.20 -1.99
N PHE A 244 -8.76 0.04 -2.97
CA PHE A 244 -7.36 -0.36 -2.87
C PHE A 244 -6.62 0.48 -1.84
N LEU A 245 -6.77 1.81 -1.87
CA LEU A 245 -6.03 2.71 -0.97
C LEU A 245 -6.45 2.54 0.50
N GLU A 246 -7.76 2.48 0.76
CA GLU A 246 -8.32 2.32 2.11
C GLU A 246 -7.95 0.98 2.73
N PHE A 247 -7.78 -0.07 1.93
CA PHE A 247 -7.28 -1.35 2.42
C PHE A 247 -5.97 -1.20 3.20
N PHE A 248 -5.11 -0.24 2.85
CA PHE A 248 -3.85 -0.02 3.55
C PHE A 248 -4.02 0.78 4.83
N PHE A 249 -4.61 1.99 4.75
CA PHE A 249 -4.51 2.94 5.87
C PHE A 249 -5.84 3.21 6.60
N LEU A 250 -7.00 2.80 6.10
CA LEU A 250 -8.29 3.20 6.72
C LEU A 250 -8.45 2.67 8.15
N GLN A 251 -8.05 1.41 8.40
CA GLN A 251 -8.10 0.84 9.75
C GLN A 251 -7.21 1.62 10.72
N ASP A 252 -6.02 2.05 10.26
CA ASP A 252 -5.08 2.83 11.04
C ASP A 252 -5.64 4.23 11.32
N LEU A 253 -6.20 4.92 10.32
CA LEU A 253 -6.84 6.22 10.53
C LEU A 253 -7.95 6.14 11.59
N ARG A 254 -8.82 5.11 11.50
CA ARG A 254 -9.89 4.89 12.48
C ARG A 254 -9.36 4.59 13.87
N ALA A 255 -8.35 3.71 13.97
CA ALA A 255 -7.74 3.38 15.25
C ALA A 255 -7.05 4.59 15.87
N ALA A 256 -6.29 5.34 15.08
CA ALA A 256 -5.61 6.54 15.51
C ALA A 256 -6.59 7.64 15.95
N GLN A 257 -7.68 7.84 15.21
CA GLN A 257 -8.76 8.75 15.59
C GLN A 257 -9.37 8.35 16.94
N ARG A 258 -9.77 7.08 17.12
CA ARG A 258 -10.30 6.59 18.42
C ARG A 258 -9.31 6.79 19.57
N LEU A 259 -8.04 6.45 19.38
CA LEU A 259 -6.99 6.65 20.39
C LEU A 259 -6.77 8.13 20.72
N THR A 260 -6.87 9.00 19.71
CA THR A 260 -6.80 10.45 19.90
C THR A 260 -7.98 10.95 20.73
N CYS A 261 -9.19 10.45 20.47
CA CYS A 261 -10.40 10.79 21.22
C CYS A 261 -10.34 10.33 22.69
N THR A 262 -9.69 9.20 22.98
CA THR A 262 -9.50 8.69 24.34
C THR A 262 -8.31 9.30 25.08
N GLY A 263 -7.53 10.18 24.42
CA GLY A 263 -6.35 10.82 25.00
C GLY A 263 -5.10 9.94 25.03
N MET A 264 -5.11 8.78 24.36
CA MET A 264 -3.97 7.86 24.26
C MET A 264 -2.99 8.34 23.18
N TYR A 265 -2.47 9.57 23.33
CA TYR A 265 -1.75 10.26 22.24
C TYR A 265 -0.47 9.58 21.79
N ARG A 266 0.23 8.87 22.68
CA ARG A 266 1.47 8.15 22.31
C ARG A 266 1.17 6.98 21.36
N GLU A 267 0.10 6.23 21.62
CA GLU A 267 -0.35 5.12 20.77
C GLU A 267 -1.00 5.64 19.48
N ALA A 268 -1.80 6.71 19.60
CA ALA A 268 -2.37 7.40 18.46
C ALA A 268 -1.27 7.89 17.50
N LEU A 269 -0.20 8.50 18.03
CA LEU A 269 0.93 8.99 17.25
C LEU A 269 1.61 7.88 16.46
N ALA A 270 1.84 6.72 17.07
CA ALA A 270 2.43 5.57 16.37
C ALA A 270 1.55 5.11 15.19
N THR A 271 0.23 5.11 15.40
CA THR A 271 -0.75 4.71 14.40
C THR A 271 -0.88 5.74 13.27
N TRP A 272 -0.98 7.03 13.60
CA TRP A 272 -0.96 8.13 12.62
C TRP A 272 0.34 8.14 11.80
N ALA A 273 1.49 7.92 12.44
CA ALA A 273 2.78 7.86 11.76
C ALA A 273 2.86 6.69 10.79
N ASN A 274 2.25 5.54 11.11
CA ASN A 274 2.16 4.42 10.17
C ASN A 274 1.25 4.75 8.98
N ALA A 275 0.07 5.31 9.23
CA ALA A 275 -0.84 5.77 8.17
C ALA A 275 -0.17 6.81 7.24
N TYR A 276 0.57 7.75 7.80
CA TYR A 276 1.38 8.72 7.06
C TYR A 276 2.38 8.01 6.15
N ARG A 277 3.16 7.06 6.68
CA ARG A 277 4.13 6.29 5.88
C ARG A 277 3.43 5.50 4.78
N LEU A 278 2.30 4.85 5.06
CA LEU A 278 1.53 4.12 4.04
C LEU A 278 1.05 5.05 2.92
N GLN A 279 0.46 6.19 3.26
CA GLN A 279 -0.02 7.19 2.30
C GLN A 279 1.12 7.77 1.46
N ASP A 280 2.27 8.06 2.09
CA ASP A 280 3.49 8.43 1.38
C ASP A 280 3.86 7.32 0.38
N ARG A 281 4.07 6.08 0.85
CA ARG A 281 4.50 4.96 0.00
C ARG A 281 3.61 4.72 -1.22
N LEU A 282 2.31 4.88 -1.04
CA LEU A 282 1.28 4.75 -2.08
C LEU A 282 1.18 5.99 -3.00
N GLY A 283 1.84 7.09 -2.65
CA GLY A 283 1.89 8.31 -3.46
C GLY A 283 0.60 9.14 -3.37
N VAL A 284 -0.12 9.08 -2.25
CA VAL A 284 -1.45 9.72 -2.07
C VAL A 284 -1.43 10.89 -1.09
N CYS A 285 -0.28 11.55 -0.95
CA CYS A 285 -0.10 12.73 -0.09
C CYS A 285 -0.92 13.96 -0.51
N GLY A 286 -1.47 13.97 -1.74
CA GLY A 286 -2.38 15.04 -2.20
C GLY A 286 -3.85 14.81 -1.86
N SER A 287 -4.21 13.70 -1.19
CA SER A 287 -5.60 13.37 -0.88
C SER A 287 -6.11 14.09 0.38
N GLY A 288 -7.42 14.33 0.48
CA GLY A 288 -8.04 14.90 1.69
C GLY A 288 -7.76 14.08 2.96
N ARG A 289 -7.68 12.75 2.83
CA ARG A 289 -7.31 11.85 3.95
C ARG A 289 -5.89 12.06 4.46
N PHE A 290 -4.97 12.54 3.62
CA PHE A 290 -3.62 12.87 4.05
C PHE A 290 -3.59 14.12 4.94
N LEU A 291 -4.43 15.12 4.65
CA LEU A 291 -4.60 16.29 5.51
C LEU A 291 -5.15 15.88 6.89
N LEU A 292 -6.08 14.92 6.93
CA LEU A 292 -6.56 14.37 8.20
C LEU A 292 -5.43 13.68 8.99
N THR A 293 -4.60 12.88 8.32
CA THR A 293 -3.42 12.27 8.94
C THR A 293 -2.48 13.32 9.52
N LEU A 294 -2.20 14.41 8.78
CA LEU A 294 -1.37 15.51 9.28
C LEU A 294 -2.01 16.20 10.48
N ALA A 295 -3.33 16.44 10.46
CA ALA A 295 -4.04 16.99 11.62
C ALA A 295 -3.87 16.09 12.85
N GLY A 296 -4.02 14.77 12.69
CA GLY A 296 -3.81 13.79 13.75
C GLY A 296 -2.40 13.83 14.33
N LEU A 297 -1.38 13.90 13.46
CA LEU A 297 0.02 14.05 13.86
C LEU A 297 0.27 15.35 14.63
N VAL A 298 -0.24 16.48 14.14
CA VAL A 298 -0.11 17.79 14.80
C VAL A 298 -0.68 17.73 16.21
N VAL A 299 -1.91 17.22 16.36
CA VAL A 299 -2.58 17.13 17.67
C VAL A 299 -1.80 16.22 18.61
N CYS A 300 -1.38 15.03 18.17
CA CYS A 300 -0.65 14.12 19.04
C CYS A 300 0.72 14.67 19.44
N HIS A 301 1.46 15.30 18.50
CA HIS A 301 2.74 15.94 18.83
C HIS A 301 2.57 17.13 19.78
N GLN A 302 1.51 17.93 19.63
CA GLN A 302 1.19 19.02 20.55
C GLN A 302 0.94 18.53 21.97
N GLU A 303 0.12 17.48 22.13
CA GLU A 303 -0.24 16.92 23.43
C GLU A 303 0.93 16.20 24.11
N LEU A 304 1.92 15.76 23.32
CA LEU A 304 3.17 15.15 23.79
C LEU A 304 4.32 16.17 23.94
N ASP A 305 4.04 17.48 23.83
CA ASP A 305 5.00 18.58 23.90
C ASP A 305 6.16 18.52 22.88
N GLN A 306 5.94 17.83 21.75
CA GLN A 306 6.87 17.73 20.62
C GLN A 306 6.59 18.85 19.60
N LEU A 307 6.71 20.11 20.06
CA LEU A 307 6.22 21.28 19.33
C LEU A 307 6.91 21.50 17.97
N GLY A 308 8.18 21.12 17.84
CA GLY A 308 8.92 21.22 16.57
C GLY A 308 8.37 20.28 15.48
N GLU A 309 8.03 19.05 15.85
CA GLU A 309 7.43 18.05 14.95
C GLU A 309 6.00 18.45 14.57
N ALA A 310 5.22 18.93 15.55
CA ALA A 310 3.89 19.48 15.30
C ALA A 310 3.94 20.64 14.30
N HIS A 311 4.89 21.56 14.48
CA HIS A 311 5.09 22.68 13.56
C HIS A 311 5.44 22.19 12.15
N GLY A 312 6.36 21.22 12.01
CA GLY A 312 6.73 20.66 10.72
C GLY A 312 5.56 20.01 9.98
N CYS A 313 4.71 19.28 10.71
CA CYS A 313 3.48 18.70 10.14
C CYS A 313 2.49 19.78 9.68
N CYS A 314 2.33 20.88 10.45
CA CYS A 314 1.53 22.03 10.04
C CYS A 314 2.06 22.71 8.78
N GLU A 315 3.38 22.93 8.68
CA GLU A 315 4.00 23.52 7.48
C GLU A 315 3.70 22.66 6.24
N GLN A 316 3.83 21.34 6.36
CA GLN A 316 3.52 20.41 5.28
C GLN A 316 2.03 20.47 4.89
N ALA A 317 1.11 20.55 5.86
CA ALA A 317 -0.32 20.67 5.57
C ALA A 317 -0.64 21.98 4.84
N LEU A 318 -0.05 23.10 5.27
CA LEU A 318 -0.27 24.41 4.65
C LEU A 318 0.31 24.48 3.24
N GLN A 319 1.43 23.82 2.95
CA GLN A 319 1.97 23.68 1.60
C GLN A 319 1.00 22.98 0.65
N LEU A 320 0.35 21.90 1.12
CA LEU A 320 -0.68 21.19 0.34
C LEU A 320 -1.94 22.03 0.11
N LEU A 321 -2.20 22.97 1.02
CA LEU A 321 -3.35 23.87 0.99
C LEU A 321 -3.02 25.23 0.38
N GLU A 322 -1.83 25.47 -0.17
CA GLU A 322 -1.41 26.77 -0.72
C GLU A 322 -2.40 27.35 -1.74
N ALA A 323 -3.01 26.50 -2.56
CA ALA A 323 -3.99 26.90 -3.58
C ALA A 323 -5.46 26.61 -3.21
N GLN A 324 -5.76 26.22 -1.96
CA GLN A 324 -7.08 25.73 -1.54
C GLN A 324 -7.71 26.59 -0.43
N ASP A 325 -8.05 27.84 -0.75
CA ASP A 325 -8.56 28.82 0.23
C ASP A 325 -9.92 28.45 0.84
N SER A 326 -10.71 27.59 0.17
CA SER A 326 -12.02 27.14 0.65
C SER A 326 -11.99 25.83 1.44
N HIS A 327 -10.81 25.23 1.66
CA HIS A 327 -10.73 23.93 2.32
C HIS A 327 -11.07 24.04 3.82
N PRO A 328 -11.95 23.19 4.38
CA PRO A 328 -12.43 23.31 5.77
C PRO A 328 -11.32 23.23 6.82
N LEU A 329 -10.26 22.45 6.55
CA LEU A 329 -9.10 22.34 7.44
C LEU A 329 -8.10 23.51 7.35
N LEU A 330 -8.22 24.42 6.36
CA LEU A 330 -7.25 25.51 6.19
C LEU A 330 -7.21 26.44 7.41
N GLY A 331 -8.38 26.92 7.85
CA GLY A 331 -8.48 27.77 9.04
C GLY A 331 -7.88 27.12 10.29
N PRO A 332 -8.32 25.90 10.66
CA PRO A 332 -7.74 25.12 11.77
C PRO A 332 -6.22 24.94 11.68
N PHE A 333 -5.67 24.63 10.50
CA PHE A 333 -4.22 24.51 10.32
C PHE A 333 -3.48 25.84 10.47
N LEU A 334 -4.02 26.94 9.93
CA LEU A 334 -3.44 28.27 10.08
C LEU A 334 -3.40 28.71 11.54
N GLN A 335 -4.48 28.49 12.30
CA GLN A 335 -4.53 28.78 13.73
C GLN A 335 -3.48 27.97 14.51
N ALA A 336 -3.42 26.66 14.27
CA ALA A 336 -2.44 25.78 14.91
C ALA A 336 -1.00 26.19 14.56
N HIS A 337 -0.74 26.53 13.29
CA HIS A 337 0.57 26.96 12.82
C HIS A 337 1.00 28.28 13.48
N VAL A 338 0.14 29.31 13.54
CA VAL A 338 0.45 30.59 14.20
C VAL A 338 0.81 30.39 15.68
N HIS A 339 0.05 29.56 16.38
CA HIS A 339 0.31 29.23 17.79
C HIS A 339 1.63 28.46 17.98
N LEU A 340 1.86 27.44 17.17
CA LEU A 340 3.08 26.62 17.22
C LEU A 340 4.32 27.42 16.83
N ALA A 341 4.23 28.25 15.80
CA ALA A 341 5.33 29.09 15.33
C ALA A 341 5.77 30.07 16.43
N TRP A 342 4.81 30.67 17.15
CA TRP A 342 5.12 31.49 18.31
C TRP A 342 5.85 30.71 19.40
N LYS A 343 5.37 29.51 19.76
CA LYS A 343 6.01 28.67 20.79
C LYS A 343 7.41 28.19 20.41
N VAL A 344 7.64 27.87 19.14
CA VAL A 344 8.92 27.35 18.63
C VAL A 344 9.88 28.49 18.22
N GLY A 345 9.41 29.75 18.21
CA GLY A 345 10.21 30.92 17.81
C GLY A 345 10.46 31.02 16.30
N LYS A 346 9.53 30.51 15.48
CA LYS A 346 9.56 30.58 14.00
C LYS A 346 8.68 31.72 13.47
N ASP A 347 8.90 32.09 12.21
CA ASP A 347 8.08 33.12 11.55
C ASP A 347 6.64 32.63 11.30
N LYS A 348 5.69 33.54 11.49
CA LYS A 348 4.24 33.29 11.41
C LYS A 348 3.49 34.32 10.56
N ARG A 349 4.17 35.35 10.06
CA ARG A 349 3.55 36.51 9.39
C ARG A 349 2.67 36.11 8.22
N GLN A 350 3.13 35.18 7.37
CA GLN A 350 2.38 34.72 6.21
C GLN A 350 1.09 33.99 6.63
N SER A 351 1.16 33.16 7.66
CA SER A 351 -0.02 32.45 8.19
C SER A 351 -1.00 33.39 8.86
N GLU A 352 -0.51 34.39 9.61
CA GLU A 352 -1.34 35.44 10.23
C GLU A 352 -2.09 36.25 9.17
N ALA A 353 -1.39 36.72 8.13
CA ALA A 353 -2.01 37.47 7.04
C ALA A 353 -3.07 36.65 6.29
N ARG A 354 -2.79 35.37 6.02
CA ARG A 354 -3.76 34.48 5.35
C ARG A 354 -4.97 34.18 6.23
N LEU A 355 -4.76 34.00 7.53
CA LEU A 355 -5.84 33.81 8.50
C LEU A 355 -6.71 35.07 8.64
N GLN A 356 -6.11 36.27 8.59
CA GLN A 356 -6.83 37.55 8.55
C GLN A 356 -7.67 37.67 7.28
N GLY A 357 -7.11 37.33 6.11
CA GLY A 357 -7.87 37.33 4.85
C GLY A 357 -9.10 36.41 4.88
N LEU A 358 -9.01 35.24 5.54
CA LEU A 358 -10.18 34.36 5.73
C LEU A 358 -11.24 34.97 6.68
N GLN A 359 -10.84 35.78 7.65
CA GLN A 359 -11.76 36.47 8.56
C GLN A 359 -12.52 37.59 7.83
N GLU A 360 -11.80 38.37 7.03
CA GLU A 360 -12.37 39.44 6.21
C GLU A 360 -13.35 38.89 5.16
N ALA A 361 -13.09 37.67 4.65
CA ALA A 361 -13.99 36.95 3.77
C ALA A 361 -15.23 36.35 4.48
N GLY A 362 -15.38 36.54 5.80
CA GLY A 362 -16.60 36.23 6.55
C GLY A 362 -16.58 34.95 7.39
N VAL A 363 -15.41 34.34 7.66
CA VAL A 363 -15.31 33.18 8.57
C VAL A 363 -14.92 33.65 9.99
N PRO A 364 -15.82 33.65 10.99
CA PRO A 364 -15.49 34.13 12.33
C PRO A 364 -14.50 33.20 13.03
N LEU A 365 -13.36 33.73 13.49
CA LEU A 365 -12.31 33.03 14.27
C LEU A 365 -12.87 32.18 15.41
N GLN A 366 -13.83 32.73 16.15
CA GLN A 366 -14.38 32.14 17.37
C GLN A 366 -15.31 30.95 17.12
N GLN A 367 -15.67 30.70 15.85
CA GLN A 367 -16.46 29.55 15.42
C GLN A 367 -15.62 28.50 14.67
N GLN A 368 -14.35 28.78 14.39
CA GLN A 368 -13.50 27.81 13.71
C GLN A 368 -13.10 26.69 14.68
N PRO A 369 -13.39 25.42 14.34
CA PRO A 369 -13.06 24.30 15.19
C PRO A 369 -11.54 24.13 15.33
N SER A 370 -11.08 23.67 16.49
CA SER A 370 -9.70 23.22 16.63
C SER A 370 -9.40 22.03 15.70
N LEU A 371 -8.11 21.77 15.38
CA LEU A 371 -7.74 20.56 14.62
C LEU A 371 -8.25 19.28 15.30
N LYS A 372 -8.24 19.25 16.64
CA LYS A 372 -8.77 18.14 17.43
C LYS A 372 -10.27 17.98 17.24
N GLU A 373 -11.05 19.07 17.26
CA GLU A 373 -12.48 19.01 16.98
C GLU A 373 -12.78 18.57 15.54
N CYS A 374 -11.99 19.00 14.56
CA CYS A 374 -12.12 18.55 13.18
C CYS A 374 -11.91 17.03 13.10
N LEU A 375 -10.87 16.51 13.75
CA LEU A 375 -10.60 15.07 13.81
C LEU A 375 -11.75 14.30 14.46
N ILE A 376 -12.38 14.82 15.50
CA ILE A 376 -13.50 14.13 16.17
C ILE A 376 -14.76 14.12 15.30
N LYS A 377 -14.99 15.19 14.54
CA LYS A 377 -16.20 15.37 13.72
C LYS A 377 -16.11 14.65 12.37
N GLU A 378 -14.92 14.39 11.85
CA GLU A 378 -14.73 13.76 10.54
C GLU A 378 -15.13 12.27 10.57
N PRO A 379 -16.20 11.85 9.86
CA PRO A 379 -16.56 10.43 9.81
C PRO A 379 -15.61 9.67 8.89
N LEU A 380 -14.97 8.63 9.43
CA LEU A 380 -14.16 7.69 8.66
C LEU A 380 -14.98 6.44 8.32
N GLU A 381 -15.92 6.56 7.38
CA GLU A 381 -16.78 5.47 6.87
C GLU A 381 -16.08 4.44 5.98
#